data_AF-H6L7T4-F1
#
_entry.id   AF-H6L7T4-F1
#
_cell.length_a   1.000
_cell.length_b   1.000
_cell.length_c   1.000
_cell.angle_alpha   90.00
_cell.angle_beta   90.00
_cell.angle_gamma   90.00
#
_symmetry.space_group_name_H-M   'P 1'
#
loop_
_entity.id
_entity.type
_entity.pdbx_description
1 polymer ?
#
loop_
_entity_poly.entity_id
_entity_poly.type
_entity_poly.pdbx_seq_one_letter_code
_entity_poly.pdbx_strand_id
1 'polypeptide(L)'
;MIQRIQTIYMLLAALALALLFVFPFGTAPSTAEGPLQDGDYDLMDQFVLLLLALFPALLSLGTIFLFKNRKLQMLLNNLSLANCLILMGLASYWSMTISEEVTAGLGLFTPVLAMLFLFLANRAINADDQLVKDSDRLR
;
A
#
# COMPACT_ATOMS: atom_id res chain seq x y z
N MET A 1 12.96 -15.12 20.89
CA MET A 1 12.19 -14.33 19.90
C MET A 1 13.13 -13.96 18.77
N ILE A 2 13.13 -14.71 17.68
CA ILE A 2 13.97 -14.40 16.52
C ILE A 2 13.34 -13.19 15.80
N GLN A 3 14.19 -12.25 15.41
CA GLN A 3 13.88 -11.01 14.72
C GLN A 3 12.95 -11.29 13.53
N ARG A 4 11.70 -10.85 13.64
CA ARG A 4 10.61 -11.20 12.73
C ARG A 4 10.74 -10.40 11.44
N ILE A 5 11.35 -10.97 10.40
CA ILE A 5 11.53 -10.28 9.10
C ILE A 5 10.20 -9.75 8.50
N GLN A 6 9.06 -10.35 8.85
CA GLN A 6 7.73 -9.86 8.47
C GLN A 6 7.50 -8.37 8.86
N THR A 7 7.97 -7.92 10.02
CA THR A 7 7.77 -6.53 10.47
C THR A 7 8.57 -5.53 9.66
N ILE A 8 9.73 -5.95 9.14
CA ILE A 8 10.53 -5.14 8.22
C ILE A 8 9.76 -4.96 6.91
N TYR A 9 9.17 -6.02 6.36
CA TYR A 9 8.37 -5.92 5.15
C TYR A 9 7.13 -5.04 5.34
N MET A 10 6.40 -5.16 6.46
CA MET A 10 5.25 -4.26 6.75
C MET A 10 5.69 -2.80 6.90
N LEU A 11 6.83 -2.55 7.55
CA LEU A 11 7.39 -1.21 7.66
C LEU A 11 7.76 -0.63 6.28
N LEU A 12 8.44 -1.42 5.43
CA LEU A 12 8.75 -1.02 4.06
C LEU A 12 7.50 -0.77 3.22
N ALA A 13 6.44 -1.56 3.39
CA ALA A 13 5.15 -1.32 2.76
C ALA A 13 4.53 0.00 3.20
N ALA A 14 4.56 0.30 4.51
CA ALA A 14 4.05 1.55 5.04
C ALA A 14 4.85 2.76 4.54
N LEU A 15 6.19 2.64 4.45
CA LEU A 15 7.04 3.67 3.85
C LEU A 15 6.75 3.87 2.36
N ALA A 16 6.57 2.79 1.60
CA ALA A 16 6.20 2.88 0.19
C ALA A 16 4.85 3.59 0.01
N LEU A 17 3.86 3.31 0.87
CA LEU A 17 2.60 4.05 0.87
C LEU A 17 2.76 5.51 1.31
N ALA A 18 3.68 5.82 2.22
CA ALA A 18 3.96 7.21 2.61
C ALA A 18 4.54 8.04 1.46
N LEU A 19 5.23 7.40 0.50
CA LEU A 19 5.72 8.09 -0.70
C LEU A 19 4.59 8.59 -1.62
N LEU A 20 3.35 8.09 -1.47
CA LEU A 20 2.18 8.62 -2.19
C LEU A 20 1.87 10.08 -1.82
N PHE A 21 2.27 10.54 -0.64
CA PHE A 21 2.09 11.95 -0.23
C PHE A 21 3.17 12.87 -0.79
N VAL A 22 4.18 12.30 -1.46
CA VAL A 22 5.33 13.04 -2.00
C VAL A 22 5.34 13.01 -3.53
N PHE A 23 4.89 11.92 -4.15
CA PHE A 23 4.90 11.77 -5.60
C PHE A 23 3.48 11.79 -6.19
N PRO A 24 3.22 12.63 -7.22
CA PRO A 24 1.93 12.64 -7.90
C PRO A 24 1.71 11.35 -8.69
N PHE A 25 0.44 10.97 -8.84
CA PHE A 25 0.02 9.85 -9.68
C PHE A 25 0.21 10.13 -11.16
N GLY A 26 0.12 11.39 -11.57
CA GLY A 26 0.37 11.81 -12.94
C GLY A 26 0.54 13.31 -13.06
N THR A 27 1.05 13.75 -14.20
CA THR A 27 1.21 15.18 -14.50
C THR A 27 0.58 15.52 -15.84
N ALA A 28 0.01 16.71 -15.94
CA ALA A 28 -0.65 17.24 -17.12
C ALA A 28 -0.12 18.66 -17.42
N PRO A 29 -0.18 19.12 -18.69
CA PRO A 29 0.21 20.49 -19.01
C PRO A 29 -0.67 21.51 -18.25
N SER A 30 -0.03 22.43 -17.53
CA SER A 30 -0.63 23.41 -16.58
C SER A 30 -1.50 24.51 -17.21
N THR A 31 -2.20 24.21 -18.30
CA THR A 31 -3.21 25.09 -18.93
C THR A 31 -4.64 24.77 -18.48
N ALA A 32 -4.81 23.85 -17.52
CA ALA A 32 -6.12 23.40 -17.04
C ALA A 32 -6.71 24.32 -15.97
N GLU A 33 -8.00 24.64 -16.07
CA GLU A 33 -8.79 25.20 -14.96
C GLU A 33 -9.45 24.06 -14.16
N GLY A 34 -9.40 24.11 -12.83
CA GLY A 34 -9.98 23.09 -11.94
C GLY A 34 -8.95 22.42 -11.03
N PRO A 35 -9.17 21.17 -10.57
CA PRO A 35 -8.27 20.47 -9.64
C PRO A 35 -6.82 20.37 -10.12
N LEU A 36 -6.58 20.27 -11.42
CA LEU A 36 -5.24 20.18 -12.02
C LEU A 36 -4.57 21.54 -12.28
N GLN A 37 -4.85 22.56 -11.46
CA GLN A 37 -4.33 23.91 -11.70
C GLN A 37 -2.81 23.99 -11.54
N ASP A 38 -2.22 23.13 -10.70
CA ASP A 38 -0.77 22.98 -10.55
C ASP A 38 -0.14 22.03 -11.58
N GLY A 39 -0.96 21.32 -12.36
CA GLY A 39 -0.53 20.33 -13.35
C GLY A 39 -0.21 18.96 -12.75
N ASP A 40 -0.40 18.76 -11.45
CA ASP A 40 -0.18 17.48 -10.76
C ASP A 40 -1.53 16.83 -10.45
N TYR A 41 -1.61 15.51 -10.64
CA TYR A 41 -2.72 14.70 -10.18
C TYR A 41 -2.27 13.87 -9.00
N ASP A 42 -2.75 14.18 -7.79
CA ASP A 42 -2.27 13.60 -6.55
C ASP A 42 -3.39 13.11 -5.59
N LEU A 43 -3.02 12.78 -4.35
CA LEU A 43 -3.97 12.33 -3.33
C LEU A 43 -4.93 13.43 -2.85
N MET A 44 -4.53 14.69 -2.93
CA MET A 44 -5.25 15.84 -2.38
C MET A 44 -6.41 16.27 -3.29
N ASP A 45 -6.31 15.99 -4.59
CA ASP A 45 -7.37 16.27 -5.56
C ASP A 45 -8.68 15.52 -5.29
N GLN A 46 -8.58 14.37 -4.63
CA GLN A 46 -9.72 13.52 -4.38
C GLN A 46 -9.66 12.90 -2.99
N PHE A 47 -10.55 13.35 -2.11
CA PHE A 47 -10.64 12.88 -0.72
C PHE A 47 -10.75 11.35 -0.60
N VAL A 48 -11.40 10.70 -1.57
CA VAL A 48 -11.51 9.24 -1.61
C VAL A 48 -10.15 8.56 -1.82
N LEU A 49 -9.25 9.10 -2.66
CA LEU A 49 -7.89 8.56 -2.83
C LEU A 49 -7.08 8.70 -1.56
N LEU A 50 -7.17 9.86 -0.90
CA LEU A 50 -6.50 10.13 0.37
C LEU A 50 -6.87 9.07 1.42
N LEU A 51 -8.16 8.78 1.58
CA LEU A 51 -8.62 7.74 2.50
C LEU A 51 -8.12 6.35 2.11
N LEU A 52 -8.17 6.01 0.82
CA LEU A 52 -7.68 4.74 0.29
C LEU A 52 -6.16 4.55 0.41
N ALA A 53 -5.39 5.64 0.49
CA ALA A 53 -3.96 5.59 0.75
C ALA A 53 -3.63 5.51 2.25
N LEU A 54 -4.32 6.30 3.09
CA LEU A 54 -4.11 6.28 4.54
C LEU A 54 -4.50 4.96 5.18
N PHE A 55 -5.63 4.37 4.75
CA PHE A 55 -6.16 3.16 5.36
C PHE A 55 -5.17 1.97 5.34
N PRO A 56 -4.61 1.53 4.20
CA PRO A 56 -3.62 0.45 4.16
C PRO A 56 -2.31 0.83 4.85
N ALA A 57 -1.90 2.10 4.84
CA ALA A 57 -0.69 2.56 5.52
C ALA A 57 -0.81 2.40 7.04
N LEU A 58 -1.91 2.87 7.62
CA LEU A 58 -2.20 2.74 9.05
C LEU A 58 -2.42 1.28 9.46
N LEU A 59 -3.11 0.49 8.63
CA LEU A 59 -3.26 -0.94 8.87
C LEU A 59 -1.91 -1.65 8.89
N SER A 60 -1.04 -1.39 7.91
CA SER A 60 0.31 -1.97 7.84
C SER A 60 1.15 -1.65 9.08
N LEU A 61 1.06 -0.42 9.60
CA LEU A 61 1.75 -0.05 10.83
C LEU A 61 1.13 -0.72 12.06
N GLY A 62 -0.21 -0.76 12.14
CA GLY A 62 -0.92 -1.39 13.24
C GLY A 62 -0.64 -2.89 13.34
N THR A 63 -0.59 -3.59 12.21
CA THR A 63 -0.36 -5.04 12.16
C THR A 63 1.02 -5.46 12.66
N ILE A 64 2.01 -4.57 12.70
CA ILE A 64 3.33 -4.84 13.31
C ILE A 64 3.18 -5.22 14.78
N PHE A 65 2.26 -4.58 15.51
CA PHE A 65 2.02 -4.86 16.93
C PHE A 65 1.19 -6.13 17.17
N LEU A 66 0.56 -6.69 16.14
CA LEU A 66 -0.26 -7.90 16.22
C LEU A 66 0.56 -9.20 16.11
N PHE A 67 1.86 -9.17 16.45
CA PHE A 67 2.79 -10.30 16.32
C PHE A 67 2.36 -11.58 17.06
N LYS A 68 1.47 -11.46 18.07
CA LYS A 68 0.91 -12.61 18.80
C LYS A 68 -0.14 -13.36 18.00
N ASN A 69 -0.84 -12.71 17.07
CA ASN A 69 -1.97 -13.28 16.33
C ASN A 69 -1.67 -13.34 14.83
N ARG A 70 -0.92 -14.36 14.42
CA ARG A 70 -0.45 -14.57 13.05
C ARG A 70 -1.58 -14.61 12.02
N LYS A 71 -2.71 -15.25 12.36
CA LYS A 71 -3.89 -15.31 11.50
C LYS A 71 -4.48 -13.92 11.22
N LEU A 72 -4.63 -13.11 12.27
CA LEU A 72 -5.14 -11.75 12.15
C LEU A 72 -4.15 -10.85 11.38
N GLN A 73 -2.85 -11.02 11.61
CA GLN A 73 -1.81 -10.31 10.88
C GLN A 73 -1.91 -10.56 9.37
N MET A 74 -2.07 -11.81 8.93
CA MET A 74 -2.27 -12.13 7.52
C MET A 74 -3.58 -11.57 6.95
N LEU A 75 -4.67 -11.64 7.70
CA LEU A 75 -5.97 -11.13 7.24
C LEU A 75 -5.90 -9.62 6.98
N LEU A 76 -5.35 -8.85 7.91
CA LEU A 76 -5.21 -7.41 7.79
C LEU A 76 -4.20 -7.00 6.70
N ASN A 77 -3.15 -7.80 6.51
CA ASN A 77 -2.17 -7.58 5.46
C ASN A 77 -2.76 -7.88 4.07
N ASN A 78 -3.60 -8.91 3.95
CA ASN A 78 -4.41 -9.18 2.75
C ASN A 78 -5.45 -8.08 2.47
N LEU A 79 -6.07 -7.54 3.53
CA LEU A 79 -6.98 -6.40 3.39
C LEU A 79 -6.24 -5.16 2.86
N SER A 80 -5.00 -4.94 3.32
CA SER A 80 -4.15 -3.84 2.83
C SER A 80 -3.75 -4.04 1.36
N LEU A 81 -3.43 -5.27 0.96
CA LEU A 81 -3.20 -5.63 -0.45
C LEU A 81 -4.42 -5.33 -1.33
N ALA A 82 -5.61 -5.74 -0.91
CA ALA A 82 -6.85 -5.48 -1.65
C ALA A 82 -7.12 -3.96 -1.79
N ASN A 83 -6.88 -3.18 -0.73
CA ASN A 83 -7.01 -1.73 -0.78
C ASN A 83 -6.01 -1.08 -1.76
N CYS A 84 -4.76 -1.56 -1.80
CA CYS A 84 -3.76 -1.05 -2.76
C CYS A 84 -4.21 -1.30 -4.21
N LEU A 85 -4.80 -2.46 -4.50
CA LEU A 85 -5.35 -2.76 -5.83
C LEU A 85 -6.51 -1.82 -6.19
N ILE A 86 -7.41 -1.55 -5.24
CA ILE A 86 -8.53 -0.62 -5.45
C ILE A 86 -8.02 0.80 -5.67
N LEU A 87 -7.04 1.26 -4.87
CA LEU A 87 -6.41 2.57 -5.00
C LEU A 87 -5.82 2.76 -6.40
N MET A 88 -5.06 1.78 -6.89
CA MET A 88 -4.48 1.82 -8.22
C MET A 88 -5.55 1.87 -9.33
N GLY A 89 -6.60 1.06 -9.21
CA GLY A 89 -7.67 1.03 -10.19
C GLY A 89 -8.41 2.36 -10.27
N LEU A 90 -8.74 2.95 -9.12
CA LEU A 90 -9.42 4.24 -9.06
C LEU A 90 -8.54 5.40 -9.51
N ALA A 91 -7.27 5.43 -9.07
CA ALA A 91 -6.33 6.47 -9.51
C ALA A 91 -6.14 6.43 -11.04
N SER A 92 -6.02 5.24 -11.62
CA SER A 92 -5.90 5.09 -13.08
C SER A 92 -7.18 5.52 -13.81
N TYR A 93 -8.36 5.10 -13.30
CA TYR A 93 -9.65 5.47 -13.88
C TYR A 93 -9.88 6.99 -13.89
N TRP A 94 -9.57 7.66 -12.79
CA TRP A 94 -9.71 9.11 -12.70
C TRP A 94 -8.67 9.85 -13.53
N SER A 95 -7.42 9.38 -13.56
CA SER A 95 -6.41 9.92 -14.47
C SER A 95 -6.90 9.92 -15.93
N MET A 96 -7.53 8.83 -16.39
CA MET A 96 -8.11 8.74 -17.74
C MET A 96 -9.35 9.61 -17.95
N THR A 97 -10.12 9.87 -16.88
CA THR A 97 -11.36 10.66 -16.95
C THR A 97 -11.07 12.16 -16.98
N ILE A 98 -9.99 12.61 -16.32
CA ILE A 98 -9.69 14.04 -16.16
C ILE A 98 -9.01 14.62 -17.41
N SER A 99 -8.04 13.92 -18.01
CA SER A 99 -7.42 14.36 -19.27
C SER A 99 -6.74 13.19 -20.00
N GLU A 100 -6.86 13.17 -21.33
CA GLU A 100 -6.14 12.21 -22.18
C GLU A 100 -4.62 12.46 -22.20
N GLU A 101 -4.18 13.64 -21.74
CA GLU A 101 -2.77 14.06 -21.73
C GLU A 101 -2.06 13.80 -20.40
N VAL A 102 -2.72 13.16 -19.41
CA VAL A 102 -2.05 12.84 -18.13
C VAL A 102 -0.97 11.79 -18.38
N THR A 103 0.27 12.17 -18.11
CA THR A 103 1.40 11.24 -18.10
C THR A 103 1.52 10.56 -16.75
N ALA A 104 1.76 9.24 -16.75
CA ALA A 104 1.87 8.47 -15.51
C ALA A 104 3.08 8.92 -14.68
N GLY A 105 2.81 9.31 -13.44
CA GLY A 105 3.80 9.74 -12.45
C GLY A 105 4.29 8.57 -11.60
N LEU A 106 5.37 8.82 -10.85
CA LEU A 106 5.96 7.82 -9.95
C LEU A 106 5.00 7.38 -8.83
N GLY A 107 4.02 8.21 -8.47
CA GLY A 107 2.99 7.90 -7.48
C GLY A 107 2.15 6.68 -7.85
N LEU A 108 1.95 6.36 -9.14
CA LEU A 108 1.24 5.13 -9.53
C LEU A 108 2.04 3.85 -9.27
N PHE A 109 3.38 3.94 -9.15
CA PHE A 109 4.24 2.78 -8.89
C PHE A 109 4.37 2.46 -7.39
N THR A 110 4.17 3.43 -6.51
CA THR A 110 4.38 3.24 -5.07
C THR A 110 3.40 2.24 -4.43
N PRO A 111 2.10 2.13 -4.81
CA PRO A 111 1.22 1.08 -4.30
C PRO A 111 1.65 -0.31 -4.80
N VAL A 112 2.21 -0.41 -6.01
CA VAL A 112 2.78 -1.67 -6.52
C VAL A 112 3.92 -2.13 -5.63
N LEU A 113 4.83 -1.22 -5.32
CA LEU A 113 5.95 -1.50 -4.42
C LEU A 113 5.47 -1.90 -3.02
N ALA A 114 4.46 -1.21 -2.48
CA ALA A 114 3.84 -1.59 -1.21
C ALA A 114 3.24 -3.00 -1.27
N MET A 115 2.52 -3.34 -2.36
CA MET A 115 1.96 -4.68 -2.54
C MET A 115 3.03 -5.77 -2.57
N LEU A 116 4.18 -5.53 -3.21
CA LEU A 116 5.29 -6.48 -3.20
C LEU A 116 5.77 -6.75 -1.77
N PHE A 117 5.95 -5.70 -0.96
CA PHE A 117 6.36 -5.86 0.44
C PHE A 117 5.28 -6.53 1.30
N LEU A 118 4.00 -6.18 1.14
CA LEU A 118 2.90 -6.85 1.86
C LEU A 118 2.84 -8.34 1.50
N PHE A 119 3.06 -8.70 0.23
CA PHE A 119 3.12 -10.09 -0.21
C PHE A 119 4.29 -10.85 0.44
N LEU A 120 5.48 -10.25 0.49
CA LEU A 120 6.64 -10.82 1.19
C LEU A 120 6.40 -10.95 2.70
N ALA A 121 5.72 -9.98 3.32
CA ALA A 121 5.31 -10.05 4.72
C ALA A 121 4.39 -11.26 4.95
N ASN A 122 3.37 -11.48 4.10
CA ASN A 122 2.49 -12.65 4.18
C ASN A 122 3.23 -13.98 4.05
N ARG A 123 4.19 -14.05 3.12
CA ARG A 123 5.02 -15.24 2.96
C ARG A 123 5.84 -15.51 4.22
N ALA A 124 6.43 -14.47 4.80
CA ALA A 124 7.17 -14.58 6.05
C ALA A 124 6.26 -15.02 7.21
N ILE A 125 5.07 -14.43 7.37
CA ILE A 125 4.12 -14.80 8.43
C ILE A 125 3.73 -16.29 8.33
N ASN A 126 3.46 -16.78 7.12
CA ASN A 126 3.09 -18.17 6.87
C ASN A 126 4.21 -19.15 7.22
N ALA A 127 5.44 -18.88 6.76
CA ALA A 127 6.60 -19.71 7.09
C ALA A 127 6.80 -19.77 8.61
N ASP A 128 6.64 -18.63 9.25
CA ASP A 128 6.86 -18.46 10.68
C ASP A 128 5.74 -19.12 11.53
N ASP A 129 4.52 -19.22 10.99
CA ASP A 129 3.40 -20.00 11.58
C ASP A 129 3.63 -21.51 11.46
N GLN A 130 4.17 -21.98 10.32
CA GLN A 130 4.50 -23.39 10.10
C GLN A 130 5.61 -23.87 11.05
N LEU A 131 6.67 -23.08 11.22
CA LEU A 131 7.77 -23.41 12.15
C LEU A 131 7.29 -23.62 13.59
N VAL A 132 6.32 -22.82 14.06
CA VAL A 132 5.75 -23.00 15.39
C VAL A 132 4.96 -24.30 15.49
N LYS A 133 4.12 -24.60 14.50
CA LYS A 133 3.32 -25.84 14.46
C LYS A 133 4.19 -27.09 14.41
N ASP A 134 5.29 -27.05 13.66
CA ASP A 134 6.21 -28.18 13.56
C ASP A 134 6.97 -28.41 14.88
N SER A 135 7.34 -27.35 15.59
CA SER A 135 7.92 -27.46 16.94
C SER A 135 6.94 -28.05 17.97
N ASP A 136 5.65 -27.74 17.87
CA ASP A 136 4.63 -28.27 18.77
C ASP A 136 4.31 -29.74 18.50
N ARG A 137 4.52 -30.22 17.27
CA ARG A 137 4.35 -31.64 16.90
C ARG A 137 5.44 -32.57 17.43
N LEU A 138 6.62 -32.03 17.74
CA LEU A 138 7.78 -32.78 18.23
C LEU A 138 7.82 -32.88 19.77
N ARG A 139 6.91 -32.20 20.46
CA ARG A 139 6.74 -32.21 21.91
C ARG A 139 5.65 -33.18 22.31
#